data_AF-A0A9W8M9I0-F1
#
_entry.id   AF-A0A9W8M9I0-F1
#
_cell.length_a   1.000
_cell.length_b   1.000
_cell.length_c   1.000
_cell.angle_alpha   90.00
_cell.angle_beta   90.00
_cell.angle_gamma   90.00
#
_symmetry.space_group_name_H-M   'P 1'
#
loop_
_entity.id
_entity.type
_entity.pdbx_description
1 polymer ?
#
loop_
_entity_poly.entity_id
_entity_poly.type
_entity_poly.pdbx_seq_one_letter_code
_entity_poly.pdbx_strand_id
1 'polypeptide(L)'
;MEKSKGFAVYVLAEDDVEVLKKANKSLDELLQCFWIENHIAGTIVLTDILTTVQDQTEWIQGLSTTIDKHFENSTLDRLKWVPGAAYDSQEVVAKIVPCFEGTRSTLLANVGRWMSSGAADGHNPPLYILDAINSLGATFIFSRDQEDRKKSLGFVHTIAYQLARYDASYGKAIAAAIISNPEALDKVLTQQFSVLVAKPLCPLLEQRVTPLVLVFDALDECIAPDASAVLQLIISSISQLPNIKVFLTTRPELGLRSRYMGTKDANVFHLQEIEDLIIEQDISLYVNYSLSPLKMQEALGDSYDPSWEPTVEDKASLTKLSGKLFIFASTAVKFILDDQHLDPKGQLASLLDLQSDGPSPLSQLGGLYLHVLKSAKPAENAAGWLSRFKEIVGSILVLQTPLATPILAILLNQTESIIKATLANLHSILAPLGEGSAFTYKKGSTICT
;
A
#
# COMPACT_ATOMS: atom_id res chain seq x y z
N MET A 1 -69.46 -1.74 26.49
CA MET A 1 -70.20 -1.06 27.57
C MET A 1 -70.52 -2.08 28.65
N GLU A 2 -69.52 -2.45 29.46
CA GLU A 2 -69.76 -3.24 30.67
C GLU A 2 -70.10 -2.27 31.80
N LYS A 3 -71.32 -2.38 32.32
CA LYS A 3 -71.83 -1.55 33.40
C LYS A 3 -71.03 -1.83 34.66
N SER A 4 -70.43 -0.78 35.25
CA SER A 4 -69.94 -0.81 36.62
C SER A 4 -71.07 -1.27 37.53
N LYS A 5 -70.96 -2.50 38.06
CA LYS A 5 -71.85 -3.02 39.09
C LYS A 5 -71.35 -2.48 40.41
N GLY A 6 -71.78 -1.27 40.76
CA GLY A 6 -71.59 -0.75 42.11
C GLY A 6 -72.31 -1.67 43.11
N PHE A 7 -71.56 -2.29 44.01
CA PHE A 7 -72.12 -2.97 45.17
C PHE A 7 -72.48 -1.91 46.23
N ALA A 8 -73.76 -1.80 46.56
CA ALA A 8 -74.22 -1.03 47.72
C ALA A 8 -74.62 -2.02 48.82
N VAL A 9 -73.84 -2.06 49.90
CA VAL A 9 -74.16 -2.87 51.09
C VAL A 9 -74.82 -1.93 52.10
N TYR A 10 -76.10 -2.15 52.37
CA TYR A 10 -76.83 -1.47 53.43
C TYR A 10 -76.84 -2.36 54.66
N VAL A 11 -76.17 -1.94 55.73
CA VAL A 11 -76.23 -2.61 57.05
C VAL A 11 -77.24 -1.87 57.91
N LEU A 12 -78.38 -2.49 58.21
CA LEU A 12 -79.30 -2.03 59.25
C LEU A 12 -78.70 -2.45 60.60
N ALA A 13 -78.15 -1.49 61.35
CA ALA A 13 -77.67 -1.69 62.71
C ALA A 13 -78.69 -1.09 63.69
N GLU A 14 -79.35 -1.93 64.48
CA GLU A 14 -80.07 -1.49 65.67
C GLU A 14 -79.03 -1.05 66.72
N ASP A 15 -79.00 0.25 67.01
CA ASP A 15 -78.45 0.94 68.19
C ASP A 15 -77.10 0.47 68.79
N ASP A 16 -76.15 -0.02 67.99
CA ASP A 16 -74.76 -0.23 68.42
C ASP A 16 -73.78 0.63 67.61
N VAL A 17 -73.52 1.83 68.12
CA VAL A 17 -72.60 2.83 67.55
C VAL A 17 -71.18 2.26 67.38
N GLU A 18 -70.80 1.29 68.21
CA GLU A 18 -69.48 0.67 68.18
C GLU A 18 -69.33 -0.26 66.97
N VAL A 19 -70.41 -0.98 66.60
CA VAL A 19 -70.49 -1.81 65.39
C VAL A 19 -70.44 -0.95 64.13
N LEU A 20 -71.14 0.19 64.10
CA LEU A 20 -71.09 1.14 62.97
C LEU A 20 -69.70 1.76 62.80
N LYS A 21 -69.03 2.16 63.88
CA LYS A 21 -67.65 2.67 63.82
C LYS A 21 -66.68 1.61 63.31
N LYS A 22 -66.85 0.36 63.74
CA LYS A 22 -66.03 -0.77 63.27
C LYS A 22 -66.28 -1.07 61.79
N ALA A 23 -67.53 -1.05 61.34
CA ALA A 23 -67.90 -1.24 59.94
C ALA A 23 -67.33 -0.14 59.04
N ASN A 24 -67.44 1.13 59.43
CA ASN A 24 -66.82 2.25 58.69
C ASN A 24 -65.30 2.12 58.64
N LYS A 25 -64.66 1.78 59.76
CA LYS A 25 -63.21 1.56 59.79
C LYS A 25 -62.80 0.43 58.83
N SER A 26 -63.54 -0.69 58.82
CA SER A 26 -63.29 -1.77 57.88
C SER A 26 -63.58 -1.38 56.42
N LEU A 27 -64.57 -0.51 56.18
CA LEU A 27 -64.83 0.04 54.84
C LEU A 27 -63.69 0.95 54.37
N ASP A 28 -63.18 1.81 55.26
CA ASP A 28 -62.04 2.69 54.97
C ASP A 28 -60.77 1.88 54.71
N GLU A 29 -60.51 0.83 55.50
CA GLU A 29 -59.41 -0.12 55.28
C GLU A 29 -59.55 -0.83 53.93
N LEU A 30 -60.77 -1.29 53.57
CA LEU A 30 -61.04 -1.92 52.27
C LEU A 30 -60.88 -0.94 51.10
N LEU A 31 -61.35 0.29 51.23
CA LEU A 31 -61.18 1.33 50.22
C LEU A 31 -59.70 1.71 50.06
N GLN A 32 -58.95 1.76 51.15
CA GLN A 32 -57.52 2.01 51.12
C GLN A 32 -56.76 0.85 50.46
N CYS A 33 -57.08 -0.41 50.79
CA CYS A 33 -56.53 -1.59 50.13
C CYS A 33 -56.85 -1.58 48.62
N PHE A 34 -58.11 -1.33 48.25
CA PHE A 34 -58.52 -1.24 46.84
C PHE A 34 -57.77 -0.13 46.09
N TRP A 35 -57.58 1.04 46.72
CA TRP A 35 -56.83 2.14 46.12
C TRP A 35 -55.35 1.78 45.92
N ILE A 36 -54.72 1.16 46.91
CA ILE A 36 -53.32 0.71 46.85
C ILE A 36 -53.15 -0.37 45.76
N GLU A 37 -54.02 -1.39 45.73
CA GLU A 37 -53.96 -2.48 44.74
C GLU A 37 -54.10 -1.94 43.30
N ASN A 38 -55.07 -1.05 43.06
CA ASN A 38 -55.24 -0.44 41.75
C ASN A 38 -54.07 0.49 41.39
N HIS A 39 -53.50 1.20 42.35
CA HIS A 39 -52.33 2.06 42.11
C HIS A 39 -51.08 1.24 41.77
N ILE A 40 -50.84 0.14 42.49
CA ILE A 40 -49.72 -0.79 42.21
C ILE A 40 -49.93 -1.46 40.86
N ALA A 41 -51.11 -2.03 40.59
CA ALA A 41 -51.40 -2.68 39.32
C ALA A 41 -51.28 -1.71 38.13
N GLY A 42 -51.80 -0.47 38.27
CA GLY A 42 -51.64 0.58 37.27
C GLY A 42 -50.19 0.97 37.04
N THR A 43 -49.39 1.06 38.12
CA THR A 43 -47.96 1.40 38.02
C THR A 43 -47.16 0.30 37.33
N ILE A 44 -47.41 -0.98 37.65
CA ILE A 44 -46.75 -2.12 37.00
C ILE A 44 -47.07 -2.11 35.50
N VAL A 45 -48.35 -2.01 35.12
CA VAL A 45 -48.77 -1.99 33.71
C VAL A 45 -48.16 -0.80 32.96
N LEU A 46 -48.15 0.39 33.55
CA LEU A 46 -47.53 1.57 32.93
C LEU A 46 -46.02 1.43 32.80
N THR A 47 -45.36 0.80 33.77
CA THR A 47 -43.91 0.55 33.72
C THR A 47 -43.59 -0.45 32.60
N ASP A 48 -44.34 -1.56 32.49
CA ASP A 48 -44.17 -2.56 31.43
C ASP A 48 -44.42 -1.97 30.02
N ILE A 49 -45.41 -1.09 29.89
CA ILE A 49 -45.64 -0.36 28.63
C ILE A 49 -44.46 0.56 28.33
N LEU A 50 -43.95 1.29 29.32
CA LEU A 50 -42.83 2.22 29.14
C LEU A 50 -41.55 1.49 28.72
N THR A 51 -41.24 0.36 29.35
CA THR A 51 -40.09 -0.48 28.97
C THR A 51 -40.26 -1.03 27.55
N THR A 52 -41.46 -1.51 27.19
CA THR A 52 -41.74 -2.02 25.84
C THR A 52 -41.56 -0.93 24.77
N VAL A 53 -42.01 0.31 25.04
CA VAL A 53 -41.85 1.44 24.10
C VAL A 53 -40.37 1.85 23.98
N GLN A 54 -39.61 1.79 25.07
CA GLN A 54 -38.16 2.04 25.04
C GLN A 54 -37.44 0.99 24.19
N ASP A 55 -37.71 -0.30 24.42
CA ASP A 55 -37.14 -1.41 23.65
C ASP A 55 -37.46 -1.28 22.14
N GLN A 56 -38.70 -0.92 21.81
CA GLN A 56 -39.10 -0.67 20.43
C GLN A 56 -38.36 0.52 19.81
N THR A 57 -38.10 1.57 20.59
CA THR A 57 -37.35 2.74 20.12
C THR A 57 -35.90 2.38 19.83
N GLU A 58 -35.24 1.63 20.71
CA GLU A 58 -33.88 1.12 20.50
C GLU A 58 -33.81 0.21 19.27
N TRP A 59 -34.78 -0.69 19.12
CA TRP A 59 -34.86 -1.57 17.94
C TRP A 59 -35.03 -0.80 16.64
N ILE A 60 -35.91 0.21 16.59
CA ILE A 60 -36.11 1.07 15.41
C ILE A 60 -34.82 1.83 15.08
N GLN A 61 -34.10 2.34 16.08
CA GLN A 61 -32.84 3.03 15.88
C GLN A 61 -31.76 2.09 15.32
N GLY A 62 -31.69 0.85 15.81
CA GLY A 62 -30.83 -0.20 15.27
C GLY A 62 -31.17 -0.56 13.82
N LEU A 63 -32.45 -0.66 13.49
CA LEU A 63 -32.93 -0.93 12.13
C LEU A 63 -32.57 0.21 11.18
N SER A 64 -32.79 1.48 11.58
CA SER A 64 -32.42 2.65 10.78
C SER A 64 -30.92 2.66 10.48
N THR A 65 -30.09 2.43 11.50
CA THR A 65 -28.63 2.37 11.34
C THR A 65 -28.19 1.26 10.38
N THR A 66 -28.87 0.11 10.42
CA THR A 66 -28.61 -1.02 9.53
C THR A 66 -28.98 -0.70 8.08
N ILE A 67 -30.14 -0.06 7.88
CA ILE A 67 -30.61 0.37 6.56
C ILE A 67 -29.68 1.44 5.98
N ASP A 68 -29.27 2.43 6.78
CA ASP A 68 -28.35 3.48 6.36
C ASP A 68 -27.01 2.89 5.92
N LYS A 69 -26.47 1.94 6.71
CA LYS A 69 -25.22 1.23 6.35
C LYS A 69 -25.39 0.39 5.08
N HIS A 70 -26.55 -0.22 4.87
CA HIS A 70 -26.84 -0.97 3.65
C HIS A 70 -26.89 -0.04 2.43
N PHE A 71 -27.54 1.11 2.54
CA PHE A 71 -27.62 2.11 1.47
C PHE A 71 -26.25 2.74 1.16
N GLU A 72 -25.46 3.01 2.20
CA GLU A 72 -24.07 3.46 2.07
C GLU A 72 -23.25 2.43 1.30
N ASN A 73 -23.26 1.16 1.71
CA ASN A 73 -22.57 0.07 1.01
C ASN A 73 -23.01 -0.04 -0.45
N SER A 74 -24.33 -0.06 -0.71
CA SER A 74 -24.87 -0.13 -2.07
C SER A 74 -24.43 1.06 -2.94
N THR A 75 -24.28 2.24 -2.34
CA THR A 75 -23.77 3.43 -3.03
C THR A 75 -22.28 3.30 -3.33
N LEU A 76 -21.48 2.82 -2.37
CA LEU A 76 -20.05 2.61 -2.53
C LEU A 76 -19.73 1.50 -3.54
N ASP A 77 -20.59 0.48 -3.66
CA ASP A 77 -20.46 -0.61 -4.64
C ASP A 77 -20.56 -0.12 -6.10
N ARG A 78 -21.02 1.12 -6.33
CA ARG A 78 -21.01 1.77 -7.65
C ARG A 78 -19.60 2.22 -8.07
N LEU A 79 -18.64 2.27 -7.14
CA LEU A 79 -17.24 2.56 -7.46
C LEU A 79 -16.63 1.38 -8.21
N LYS A 80 -16.12 1.63 -9.42
CA LYS A 80 -15.39 0.65 -10.24
C LYS A 80 -13.96 0.48 -9.72
N TRP A 81 -13.82 0.05 -8.46
CA TRP A 81 -12.53 -0.15 -7.81
C TRP A 81 -11.83 -1.42 -8.29
N VAL A 82 -10.52 -1.49 -8.10
CA VAL A 82 -9.66 -2.57 -8.59
C VAL A 82 -9.12 -3.37 -7.41
N PRO A 83 -9.71 -4.54 -7.09
CA PRO A 83 -9.29 -5.34 -5.94
C PRO A 83 -7.82 -5.75 -5.96
N GLY A 84 -7.29 -6.13 -7.13
CA GLY A 84 -5.88 -6.52 -7.28
C GLY A 84 -4.89 -5.37 -7.11
N ALA A 85 -5.35 -4.12 -7.00
CA ALA A 85 -4.49 -2.97 -6.75
C ALA A 85 -4.28 -2.70 -5.25
N ALA A 86 -5.06 -3.34 -4.38
CA ALA A 86 -4.92 -3.22 -2.93
C ALA A 86 -3.76 -4.08 -2.41
N TYR A 87 -3.04 -3.59 -1.41
CA TYR A 87 -1.87 -4.25 -0.83
C TYR A 87 -2.19 -5.59 -0.16
N ASP A 88 -3.40 -5.74 0.36
CA ASP A 88 -3.93 -6.91 1.05
C ASP A 88 -4.68 -7.87 0.10
N SER A 89 -4.64 -7.60 -1.21
CA SER A 89 -5.23 -8.50 -2.19
C SER A 89 -4.46 -9.82 -2.26
N GLN A 90 -5.17 -10.93 -2.51
CA GLN A 90 -4.56 -12.26 -2.57
C GLN A 90 -3.40 -12.34 -3.57
N GLU A 91 -3.53 -11.67 -4.72
CA GLU A 91 -2.46 -11.65 -5.73
C GLU A 91 -1.20 -10.94 -5.22
N VAL A 92 -1.37 -9.83 -4.50
CA VAL A 92 -0.26 -9.04 -3.98
C VAL A 92 0.38 -9.75 -2.79
N VAL A 93 -0.42 -10.21 -1.83
CA VAL A 93 0.08 -10.95 -0.65
C VAL A 93 0.85 -12.21 -1.07
N ALA A 94 0.43 -12.90 -2.13
CA ALA A 94 1.16 -14.05 -2.67
C ALA A 94 2.52 -13.69 -3.31
N LYS A 95 2.72 -12.42 -3.70
CA LYS A 95 3.94 -11.91 -4.35
C LYS A 95 4.83 -11.09 -3.42
N ILE A 96 4.30 -10.57 -2.30
CA ILE A 96 5.07 -9.81 -1.33
C ILE A 96 6.09 -10.74 -0.68
N VAL A 97 7.36 -10.44 -0.90
CA VAL A 97 8.47 -11.01 -0.14
C VAL A 97 8.99 -9.88 0.75
N PRO A 98 8.93 -10.02 2.08
CA PRO A 98 9.49 -9.01 2.96
C PRO A 98 10.99 -8.86 2.70
N CYS A 99 11.55 -7.68 3.00
CA CYS A 99 13.00 -7.51 2.99
C CYS A 99 13.63 -8.58 3.90
N PHE A 100 14.76 -9.13 3.46
CA PHE A 100 15.49 -10.12 4.25
C PHE A 100 15.86 -9.52 5.62
N GLU A 101 15.69 -10.28 6.70
CA GLU A 101 15.91 -9.77 8.05
C GLU A 101 17.32 -9.21 8.21
N GLY A 102 17.42 -8.02 8.80
CA GLY A 102 18.68 -7.28 8.95
C GLY A 102 19.07 -6.41 7.74
N THR A 103 18.47 -6.62 6.56
CA THR A 103 18.76 -5.80 5.36
C THR A 103 17.90 -4.56 5.28
N ARG A 104 18.40 -3.51 4.62
CA ARG A 104 17.68 -2.23 4.42
C ARG A 104 17.14 -1.59 5.70
N SER A 105 17.67 -1.99 6.86
CA SER A 105 17.18 -1.58 8.18
C SER A 105 17.10 -0.06 8.34
N THR A 106 18.15 0.66 7.95
CA THR A 106 18.19 2.13 7.99
C THR A 106 17.16 2.78 7.06
N LEU A 107 17.01 2.25 5.84
CA LEU A 107 16.03 2.74 4.87
C LEU A 107 14.60 2.54 5.38
N LEU A 108 14.29 1.35 5.87
CA LEU A 108 12.96 1.01 6.39
C LEU A 108 12.63 1.82 7.65
N ALA A 109 13.61 2.04 8.54
CA ALA A 109 13.44 2.92 9.70
C ALA A 109 13.17 4.37 9.28
N ASN A 110 13.87 4.88 8.26
CA ASN A 110 13.64 6.23 7.73
C ASN A 110 12.25 6.37 7.10
N VAL A 111 11.79 5.38 6.33
CA VAL A 111 10.43 5.34 5.77
C VAL A 111 9.40 5.28 6.90
N GLY A 112 9.62 4.43 7.91
CA GLY A 112 8.76 4.32 9.10
C GLY A 112 8.65 5.64 9.87
N ARG A 113 9.77 6.33 10.08
CA ARG A 113 9.80 7.67 10.69
C ARG A 113 9.07 8.69 9.83
N TRP A 114 9.33 8.70 8.52
CA TRP A 114 8.64 9.59 7.58
C TRP A 114 7.13 9.35 7.57
N MET A 115 6.64 8.11 7.66
CA MET A 115 5.21 7.83 7.75
C MET A 115 4.62 8.37 9.05
N SER A 116 5.25 8.04 10.18
CA SER A 116 4.70 8.27 11.53
C SER A 116 4.78 9.72 12.02
N SER A 117 5.79 10.48 11.58
CA SER A 117 6.04 11.83 12.13
C SER A 117 5.17 12.90 11.47
N GLY A 118 4.39 13.67 12.22
CA GLY A 118 4.21 15.09 11.87
C GLY A 118 5.60 15.73 11.88
N ALA A 119 5.92 16.69 11.02
CA ALA A 119 7.26 17.30 10.99
C ALA A 119 7.77 17.59 12.43
N ALA A 120 8.88 16.95 12.81
CA ALA A 120 9.47 16.82 14.16
C ALA A 120 8.95 15.66 15.04
N ASP A 121 9.73 14.58 15.17
CA ASP A 121 10.49 14.36 16.41
C ASP A 121 11.52 13.21 16.30
N GLY A 122 12.62 13.33 17.06
CA GLY A 122 13.84 12.52 16.98
C GLY A 122 13.83 11.22 17.78
N HIS A 123 12.83 10.35 17.59
CA HIS A 123 12.84 9.00 18.18
C HIS A 123 12.97 7.92 17.09
N ASN A 124 13.70 6.85 17.40
CA ASN A 124 13.88 5.68 16.53
C ASN A 124 12.66 4.77 16.64
N PRO A 125 11.87 4.57 15.56
CA PRO A 125 10.84 3.54 15.56
C PRO A 125 11.37 2.20 15.02
N PRO A 126 10.79 1.07 15.43
CA PRO A 126 11.14 -0.25 14.91
C PRO A 126 10.57 -0.48 13.51
N LEU A 127 11.08 -1.53 12.85
CA LEU A 127 10.70 -2.06 11.55
C LEU A 127 9.17 -2.29 11.47
N TYR A 128 8.44 -1.49 10.69
CA TYR A 128 7.00 -1.66 10.53
C TYR A 128 6.67 -2.53 9.32
N ILE A 129 6.01 -3.66 9.59
CA ILE A 129 5.02 -4.22 8.67
C ILE A 129 3.91 -3.15 8.57
N LEU A 130 3.55 -2.74 7.35
CA LEU A 130 2.58 -1.66 7.08
C LEU A 130 1.22 -1.84 7.79
N ASP A 131 0.91 -3.07 8.21
CA ASP A 131 -0.28 -3.47 8.96
C ASP A 131 -0.32 -2.93 10.41
N ALA A 132 0.84 -2.66 11.02
CA ALA A 132 0.92 -2.21 12.41
C ALA A 132 0.75 -0.68 12.58
N ILE A 133 0.75 0.09 11.48
CA ILE A 133 0.49 1.54 11.53
C ILE A 133 -0.93 1.76 10.99
N ASN A 134 -1.86 2.09 11.88
CA ASN A 134 -3.26 2.40 11.56
C ASN A 134 -3.42 3.73 10.77
N SER A 135 -2.57 3.98 9.79
CA SER A 135 -2.51 5.19 8.98
C SER A 135 -2.40 4.89 7.49
N LEU A 136 -2.35 3.61 7.06
CA LEU A 136 -2.43 3.26 5.64
C LEU A 136 -3.88 3.41 5.15
N GLY A 137 -4.15 4.49 4.41
CA GLY A 137 -5.50 4.83 3.97
C GLY A 137 -5.92 4.17 2.66
N ALA A 138 -5.02 4.15 1.68
CA ALA A 138 -5.28 3.48 0.41
C ALA A 138 -3.98 3.10 -0.29
N THR A 139 -4.06 2.07 -1.13
CA THR A 139 -2.98 1.59 -1.97
C THR A 139 -3.41 1.47 -3.43
N PHE A 140 -2.47 1.61 -4.35
CA PHE A 140 -2.67 1.23 -5.75
C PHE A 140 -1.37 0.70 -6.34
N ILE A 141 -1.36 -0.59 -6.65
CA ILE A 141 -0.20 -1.27 -7.25
C ILE A 141 -0.42 -1.33 -8.76
N PHE A 142 0.34 -0.53 -9.51
CA PHE A 142 0.31 -0.56 -10.96
C PHE A 142 0.96 -1.85 -11.47
N SER A 143 0.42 -2.39 -12.56
CA SER A 143 0.95 -3.61 -13.17
C SER A 143 0.73 -3.58 -14.66
N ARG A 144 1.81 -3.63 -15.45
CA ARG A 144 1.73 -3.56 -16.92
C ARG A 144 1.04 -4.78 -17.53
N ASP A 145 1.11 -5.91 -16.82
CA ASP A 145 0.59 -7.21 -17.25
C ASP A 145 -0.91 -7.36 -16.97
N GLN A 146 -1.54 -6.37 -16.34
CA GLN A 146 -2.93 -6.43 -15.90
C GLN A 146 -3.72 -5.26 -16.47
N GLU A 147 -4.80 -5.56 -17.20
CA GLU A 147 -5.58 -4.56 -17.95
C GLU A 147 -6.17 -3.47 -17.07
N ASP A 148 -6.58 -3.82 -15.85
CA ASP A 148 -7.20 -2.97 -14.85
C ASP A 148 -6.18 -2.14 -14.04
N ARG A 149 -4.89 -2.48 -14.10
CA ARG A 149 -3.80 -1.83 -13.34
C ARG A 149 -2.73 -1.17 -14.20
N LYS A 150 -2.79 -1.31 -15.52
CA LYS A 150 -1.89 -0.61 -16.46
C LYS A 150 -2.41 0.75 -16.93
N LYS A 151 -3.58 1.19 -16.46
CA LYS A 151 -4.28 2.44 -16.82
C LYS A 151 -4.85 3.16 -15.59
N SER A 152 -5.32 4.38 -15.78
CA SER A 152 -5.82 5.27 -14.71
C SER A 152 -7.30 5.08 -14.33
N LEU A 153 -8.09 4.36 -15.12
CA LEU A 153 -9.57 4.29 -15.00
C LEU A 153 -10.06 3.84 -13.60
N GLY A 154 -9.33 2.92 -12.96
CA GLY A 154 -9.65 2.41 -11.63
C GLY A 154 -9.02 3.20 -10.48
N PHE A 155 -8.11 4.14 -10.75
CA PHE A 155 -7.23 4.72 -9.73
C PHE A 155 -8.01 5.46 -8.64
N VAL A 156 -8.81 6.46 -9.02
CA VAL A 156 -9.58 7.26 -8.04
C VAL A 156 -10.70 6.45 -7.41
N HIS A 157 -11.36 5.58 -8.18
CA HIS A 157 -12.38 4.67 -7.65
C HIS A 157 -11.82 3.80 -6.52
N THR A 158 -10.60 3.30 -6.70
CA THR A 158 -9.93 2.43 -5.73
C THR A 158 -9.48 3.18 -4.50
N ILE A 159 -8.99 4.41 -4.65
CA ILE A 159 -8.68 5.28 -3.52
C ILE A 159 -9.95 5.61 -2.73
N ALA A 160 -11.01 6.06 -3.40
CA ALA A 160 -12.28 6.40 -2.75
C ALA A 160 -12.86 5.19 -1.99
N TYR A 161 -12.85 4.01 -2.60
CA TYR A 161 -13.36 2.79 -1.98
C TYR A 161 -12.56 2.41 -0.73
N GLN A 162 -11.23 2.37 -0.81
CA GLN A 162 -10.39 2.04 0.35
C GLN A 162 -10.54 3.07 1.48
N LEU A 163 -10.57 4.37 1.17
CA LEU A 163 -10.79 5.41 2.17
C LEU A 163 -12.17 5.30 2.84
N ALA A 164 -13.21 4.96 2.05
CA ALA A 164 -14.55 4.71 2.58
C ALA A 164 -14.61 3.52 3.54
N ARG A 165 -13.80 2.48 3.27
CA ARG A 165 -13.67 1.30 4.15
C ARG A 165 -12.79 1.55 5.37
N TYR A 166 -11.82 2.43 5.25
CA TYR A 166 -10.88 2.76 6.32
C TYR A 166 -11.56 3.52 7.48
N ASP A 167 -12.46 4.47 7.19
CA ASP A 167 -13.17 5.24 8.22
C ASP A 167 -14.65 5.44 7.84
N ALA A 168 -15.56 5.13 8.76
CA ALA A 168 -17.01 5.22 8.53
C ALA A 168 -17.48 6.66 8.22
N SER A 169 -16.82 7.69 8.76
CA SER A 169 -17.11 9.08 8.42
C SER A 169 -16.74 9.41 6.97
N TYR A 170 -15.65 8.81 6.46
CA TYR A 170 -15.24 8.95 5.06
C TYR A 170 -16.22 8.22 4.16
N GLY A 171 -16.63 7.01 4.53
CA GLY A 171 -17.65 6.23 3.83
C GLY A 171 -18.95 7.02 3.61
N LYS A 172 -19.48 7.62 4.68
CA LYS A 172 -20.66 8.50 4.62
C LYS A 172 -20.46 9.71 3.70
N ALA A 173 -19.34 10.41 3.82
CA ALA A 173 -19.06 11.60 3.03
C ALA A 173 -18.91 11.29 1.52
N ILE A 174 -18.23 10.18 1.19
CA ILE A 174 -18.05 9.70 -0.19
C ILE A 174 -19.38 9.22 -0.77
N ALA A 175 -20.16 8.43 -0.01
CA ALA A 175 -21.48 7.99 -0.45
C ALA A 175 -22.41 9.18 -0.74
N ALA A 176 -22.44 10.18 0.14
CA ALA A 176 -23.18 11.43 -0.08
C ALA A 176 -22.72 12.15 -1.37
N ALA A 177 -21.41 12.22 -1.61
CA ALA A 177 -20.85 12.83 -2.83
C ALA A 177 -21.30 12.09 -4.11
N ILE A 178 -21.34 10.75 -4.09
CA ILE A 178 -21.82 9.91 -5.19
C ILE A 178 -23.32 10.10 -5.43
N ILE A 179 -24.12 10.25 -4.38
CA ILE A 179 -25.57 10.49 -4.49
C ILE A 179 -25.83 11.87 -5.09
N SER A 180 -25.12 12.89 -4.62
CA SER A 180 -25.28 14.27 -5.12
C SER A 180 -24.71 14.48 -6.52
N ASN A 181 -23.70 13.71 -6.92
CA ASN A 181 -23.05 13.84 -8.24
C ASN A 181 -22.84 12.46 -8.90
N PRO A 182 -23.91 11.74 -9.29
CA PRO A 182 -23.81 10.40 -9.86
C PRO A 182 -22.87 10.31 -11.07
N GLU A 183 -22.84 11.38 -11.87
CA GLU A 183 -22.06 11.47 -13.09
C GLU A 183 -20.55 11.64 -12.83
N ALA A 184 -20.14 11.95 -11.58
CA ALA A 184 -18.74 12.01 -11.19
C ALA A 184 -18.00 10.68 -11.34
N LEU A 185 -18.71 9.54 -11.31
CA LEU A 185 -18.15 8.20 -11.49
C LEU A 185 -17.50 8.00 -12.86
N ASP A 186 -17.95 8.71 -13.89
CA ASP A 186 -17.46 8.56 -15.27
C ASP A 186 -16.72 9.82 -15.78
N LYS A 187 -16.34 10.74 -14.88
CA LYS A 187 -15.57 11.95 -15.24
C LYS A 187 -14.08 11.67 -15.36
N VAL A 188 -13.38 12.64 -15.94
CA VAL A 188 -11.92 12.65 -16.00
C VAL A 188 -11.29 12.61 -14.60
N LEU A 189 -10.10 12.01 -14.53
CA LEU A 189 -9.37 11.70 -13.29
C LEU A 189 -9.38 12.83 -12.25
N THR A 190 -9.02 14.06 -12.65
CA THR A 190 -8.96 15.21 -11.74
C THR A 190 -10.31 15.61 -11.17
N GLN A 191 -11.36 15.58 -12.00
CA GLN A 191 -12.69 15.96 -11.57
C GLN A 191 -13.31 14.87 -10.70
N GLN A 192 -13.07 13.61 -11.06
CA GLN A 192 -13.45 12.46 -10.25
C GLN A 192 -12.83 12.55 -8.86
N PHE A 193 -11.51 12.77 -8.76
CA PHE A 193 -10.83 12.90 -7.47
C PHE A 193 -11.35 14.10 -6.67
N SER A 194 -11.52 15.25 -7.33
CA SER A 194 -12.02 16.46 -6.68
C SER A 194 -13.40 16.24 -6.04
N VAL A 195 -14.33 15.63 -6.77
CA VAL A 195 -15.72 15.46 -6.33
C VAL A 195 -15.89 14.30 -5.36
N LEU A 196 -15.24 13.16 -5.62
CA LEU A 196 -15.44 11.94 -4.85
C LEU A 196 -14.54 11.85 -3.61
N VAL A 197 -13.39 12.51 -3.59
CA VAL A 197 -12.40 12.35 -2.52
C VAL A 197 -12.04 13.70 -1.89
N ALA A 198 -11.48 14.63 -2.68
CA ALA A 198 -10.87 15.83 -2.11
C ALA A 198 -11.88 16.72 -1.38
N LYS A 199 -12.96 17.14 -2.06
CA LYS A 199 -14.01 17.99 -1.46
C LYS A 199 -14.70 17.34 -0.25
N PRO A 200 -15.19 16.08 -0.32
CA PRO A 200 -15.90 15.49 0.82
C PRO A 200 -14.98 15.20 2.01
N LEU A 201 -13.70 14.88 1.78
CA LEU A 201 -12.80 14.48 2.86
C LEU A 201 -11.94 15.61 3.44
N CYS A 202 -11.73 16.72 2.73
CA CYS A 202 -10.86 17.81 3.20
C CYS A 202 -11.15 18.24 4.65
N PRO A 203 -12.41 18.54 5.05
CA PRO A 203 -12.70 18.96 6.42
C PRO A 203 -12.45 17.88 7.48
N LEU A 204 -12.62 16.60 7.10
CA LEU A 204 -12.40 15.46 7.99
C LEU A 204 -10.90 15.16 8.15
N LEU A 205 -10.14 15.36 7.08
CA LEU A 205 -8.70 15.20 7.07
C LEU A 205 -8.01 16.29 7.90
N GLU A 206 -8.49 17.54 7.90
CA GLU A 206 -8.00 18.63 8.77
C GLU A 206 -8.07 18.29 10.26
N GLN A 207 -9.05 17.47 10.67
CA GLN A 207 -9.26 17.07 12.05
C GLN A 207 -8.37 15.91 12.49
N ARG A 208 -7.62 15.28 11.58
CA ARG A 208 -6.75 14.15 11.92
C ARG A 208 -5.56 14.61 12.75
N VAL A 209 -5.26 13.83 13.79
CA VAL A 209 -4.05 13.99 14.60
C VAL A 209 -2.81 13.44 13.89
N THR A 210 -2.97 12.35 13.12
CA THR A 210 -1.89 11.70 12.39
C THR A 210 -2.15 11.70 10.89
N PRO A 211 -1.09 11.86 10.07
CA PRO A 211 -1.23 11.85 8.63
C PRO A 211 -1.70 10.48 8.14
N LEU A 212 -2.58 10.48 7.15
CA LEU A 212 -2.99 9.29 6.41
C LEU A 212 -2.02 9.09 5.23
N VAL A 213 -1.51 7.87 5.09
CA VAL A 213 -0.52 7.48 4.09
C VAL A 213 -1.21 6.78 2.95
N LEU A 214 -0.97 7.25 1.72
CA LEU A 214 -1.38 6.61 0.49
C LEU A 214 -0.14 6.05 -0.22
N VAL A 215 -0.20 4.79 -0.63
CA VAL A 215 0.96 4.10 -1.25
C VAL A 215 0.63 3.74 -2.70
N PHE A 216 1.40 4.27 -3.64
CA PHE A 216 1.26 3.98 -5.06
C PHE A 216 2.54 3.31 -5.55
N ASP A 217 2.43 2.07 -5.98
CA ASP A 217 3.58 1.24 -6.34
C ASP A 217 3.71 1.08 -7.85
N ALA A 218 4.94 1.17 -8.35
CA ALA A 218 5.34 0.91 -9.73
C ALA A 218 4.63 1.79 -10.78
N LEU A 219 4.49 3.11 -10.56
CA LEU A 219 3.76 3.99 -11.49
C LEU A 219 4.29 3.96 -12.94
N ASP A 220 5.56 3.63 -13.16
CA ASP A 220 6.12 3.43 -14.50
C ASP A 220 5.53 2.21 -15.26
N GLU A 221 4.80 1.33 -14.58
CA GLU A 221 4.03 0.25 -15.21
C GLU A 221 2.67 0.72 -15.74
N CYS A 222 2.24 1.94 -15.39
CA CYS A 222 1.12 2.59 -16.02
C CYS A 222 1.51 3.08 -17.43
N ILE A 223 0.67 2.80 -18.41
CA ILE A 223 0.95 3.14 -19.81
C ILE A 223 0.72 4.63 -20.05
N ALA A 224 1.60 5.29 -20.80
CA ALA A 224 1.38 6.67 -21.23
C ALA A 224 0.14 6.79 -22.14
N PRO A 225 -0.66 7.89 -22.03
CA PRO A 225 -0.42 9.10 -21.25
C PRO A 225 -0.88 9.03 -19.79
N ASP A 226 -1.53 7.94 -19.36
CA ASP A 226 -2.18 7.82 -18.05
C ASP A 226 -1.21 7.98 -16.88
N ALA A 227 0.00 7.41 -16.97
CA ALA A 227 1.02 7.54 -15.91
C ALA A 227 1.35 9.01 -15.59
N SER A 228 1.44 9.85 -16.63
CA SER A 228 1.68 11.29 -16.47
C SER A 228 0.47 12.01 -15.86
N ALA A 229 -0.75 11.60 -16.22
CA ALA A 229 -1.97 12.17 -15.66
C ALA A 229 -2.13 11.81 -14.17
N VAL A 230 -1.81 10.57 -13.78
CA VAL A 230 -1.79 10.11 -12.39
C VAL A 230 -0.73 10.88 -11.59
N LEU A 231 0.51 10.96 -12.10
CA LEU A 231 1.57 11.74 -11.43
C LEU A 231 1.16 13.20 -11.22
N GLN A 232 0.56 13.81 -12.24
CA GLN A 232 0.08 15.19 -12.15
C GLN A 232 -0.99 15.33 -11.07
N LEU A 233 -1.96 14.41 -11.02
CA LEU A 233 -2.99 14.39 -9.96
C LEU A 233 -2.38 14.27 -8.56
N ILE A 234 -1.39 13.37 -8.40
CA ILE A 234 -0.71 13.16 -7.13
C ILE A 234 -0.08 14.47 -6.65
N ILE A 235 0.69 15.13 -7.52
CA ILE A 235 1.42 16.35 -7.19
C ILE A 235 0.47 17.52 -6.94
N SER A 236 -0.50 17.75 -7.84
CA SER A 236 -1.33 18.96 -7.80
C SER A 236 -2.55 18.87 -6.89
N SER A 237 -2.99 17.67 -6.52
CA SER A 237 -4.27 17.47 -5.83
C SER A 237 -4.13 16.59 -4.59
N ILE A 238 -3.61 15.37 -4.72
CA ILE A 238 -3.53 14.44 -3.57
C ILE A 238 -2.61 14.98 -2.49
N SER A 239 -1.42 15.46 -2.90
CA SER A 239 -0.41 16.00 -1.98
C SER A 239 -0.80 17.36 -1.37
N GLN A 240 -1.87 17.98 -1.86
CA GLN A 240 -2.41 19.23 -1.33
C GLN A 240 -3.50 19.00 -0.27
N LEU A 241 -3.90 17.75 -0.03
CA LEU A 241 -4.84 17.42 1.02
C LEU A 241 -4.20 17.56 2.41
N PRO A 242 -4.94 18.06 3.40
CA PRO A 242 -4.44 18.19 4.76
C PRO A 242 -4.19 16.79 5.35
N ASN A 243 -3.13 16.66 6.16
CA ASN A 243 -2.78 15.41 6.84
C ASN A 243 -2.73 14.18 5.91
N ILE A 244 -2.27 14.35 4.66
CA ILE A 244 -2.04 13.26 3.71
C ILE A 244 -0.56 13.18 3.39
N LYS A 245 -0.04 11.95 3.28
CA LYS A 245 1.29 11.64 2.74
C LYS A 245 1.16 10.66 1.62
N VAL A 246 1.95 10.86 0.57
CA VAL A 246 1.98 9.95 -0.58
C VAL A 246 3.36 9.31 -0.67
N PHE A 247 3.39 7.99 -0.61
CA PHE A 247 4.57 7.20 -0.93
C PHE A 247 4.40 6.67 -2.36
N LEU A 248 5.30 7.05 -3.25
CA LEU A 248 5.26 6.70 -4.66
C LEU A 248 6.56 5.99 -5.05
N THR A 249 6.46 4.80 -5.63
CA THR A 249 7.60 4.16 -6.29
C THR A 249 7.44 4.27 -7.81
N THR A 250 8.56 4.53 -8.49
CA THR A 250 8.61 4.60 -9.95
C THR A 250 10.05 4.47 -10.41
N ARG A 251 10.28 3.80 -11.54
CA ARG A 251 11.54 3.90 -12.27
C ARG A 251 11.71 5.33 -12.81
N PRO A 252 12.96 5.83 -12.94
CA PRO A 252 13.26 7.20 -13.39
C PRO A 252 13.11 7.40 -14.91
N GLU A 253 12.00 6.90 -15.48
CA GLU A 253 11.68 7.06 -16.90
C GLU A 253 11.51 8.53 -17.26
N LEU A 254 12.03 8.94 -18.42
CA LEU A 254 12.13 10.35 -18.81
C LEU A 254 10.80 11.12 -18.71
N GLY A 255 9.68 10.48 -19.10
CA GLY A 255 8.35 11.08 -19.10
C GLY A 255 7.79 11.39 -17.71
N LEU A 256 8.22 10.65 -16.68
CA LEU A 256 7.83 10.86 -15.28
C LEU A 256 8.87 11.71 -14.54
N ARG A 257 10.15 11.42 -14.74
CA ARG A 257 11.28 12.09 -14.06
C ARG A 257 11.29 13.59 -14.25
N SER A 258 11.07 14.05 -15.47
CA SER A 258 11.00 15.49 -15.78
C SER A 258 9.90 16.23 -14.99
N ARG A 259 8.85 15.52 -14.55
CA ARG A 259 7.73 16.09 -13.80
C ARG A 259 7.99 16.11 -12.30
N TYR A 260 8.44 15.01 -11.71
CA TYR A 260 8.62 14.96 -10.26
C TYR A 260 9.90 15.67 -9.78
N MET A 261 10.98 15.72 -10.57
CA MET A 261 12.22 16.40 -10.13
C MET A 261 12.07 17.92 -9.95
N GLY A 262 11.03 18.54 -10.55
CA GLY A 262 10.71 19.96 -10.37
C GLY A 262 9.79 20.26 -9.19
N THR A 263 9.38 19.25 -8.42
CA THR A 263 8.38 19.40 -7.36
C THR A 263 9.04 19.77 -6.04
N LYS A 264 8.76 20.98 -5.52
CA LYS A 264 9.42 21.54 -4.32
C LYS A 264 9.24 20.70 -3.05
N ASP A 265 8.09 20.03 -2.92
CA ASP A 265 7.73 19.27 -1.71
C ASP A 265 7.99 17.76 -1.86
N ALA A 266 8.56 17.31 -2.98
CA ALA A 266 8.86 15.91 -3.21
C ALA A 266 10.23 15.53 -2.65
N ASN A 267 10.25 14.66 -1.64
CA ASN A 267 11.46 13.99 -1.18
C ASN A 267 11.77 12.81 -2.11
N VAL A 268 12.63 13.05 -3.11
CA VAL A 268 13.07 12.01 -4.05
C VAL A 268 14.26 11.27 -3.45
N PHE A 269 14.14 9.95 -3.30
CA PHE A 269 15.22 9.08 -2.85
C PHE A 269 15.56 8.07 -3.94
N HIS A 270 16.81 8.07 -4.41
CA HIS A 270 17.28 7.12 -5.39
C HIS A 270 17.92 5.92 -4.69
N LEU A 271 17.36 4.72 -4.84
CA LEU A 271 17.91 3.50 -4.25
C LEU A 271 19.37 3.21 -4.68
N GLN A 272 19.82 3.79 -5.78
CA GLN A 272 21.19 3.68 -6.30
C GLN A 272 22.20 4.55 -5.53
N GLU A 273 21.74 5.50 -4.71
CA GLU A 273 22.58 6.38 -3.89
C GLU A 273 22.93 5.76 -2.53
N ILE A 274 22.34 4.60 -2.18
CA ILE A 274 22.74 3.85 -1.00
C ILE A 274 24.20 3.42 -1.15
N GLU A 275 24.99 3.61 -0.09
CA GLU A 275 26.40 3.31 -0.08
C GLU A 275 26.69 1.86 -0.46
N ASP A 276 27.69 1.68 -1.34
CA ASP A 276 28.07 0.38 -1.88
C ASP A 276 28.38 -0.64 -0.78
N LEU A 277 29.03 -0.19 0.30
CA LEU A 277 29.37 -1.00 1.45
C LEU A 277 28.12 -1.55 2.17
N ILE A 278 27.06 -0.74 2.29
CA ILE A 278 25.80 -1.17 2.92
C ILE A 278 25.12 -2.22 2.04
N ILE A 279 25.09 -2.01 0.72
CA ILE A 279 24.50 -2.96 -0.23
C ILE A 279 25.26 -4.29 -0.20
N GLU A 280 26.59 -4.24 -0.21
CA GLU A 280 27.45 -5.42 -0.15
C GLU A 280 27.26 -6.20 1.16
N GLN A 281 27.15 -5.50 2.30
CA GLN A 281 26.84 -6.11 3.59
C GLN A 281 25.46 -6.78 3.60
N ASP A 282 24.43 -6.11 3.07
CA ASP A 282 23.08 -6.67 2.97
C ASP A 282 23.04 -7.94 2.11
N ILE A 283 23.71 -7.93 0.95
CA ILE A 283 23.80 -9.10 0.05
C ILE A 283 24.58 -10.23 0.72
N SER A 284 25.72 -9.91 1.35
CA SER A 284 26.54 -10.89 2.04
C SER A 284 25.76 -11.57 3.16
N LEU A 285 25.02 -10.80 3.96
CA LEU A 285 24.16 -11.30 5.02
C LEU A 285 23.11 -12.29 4.46
N TYR A 286 22.42 -11.91 3.39
CA TYR A 286 21.44 -12.76 2.72
C TYR A 286 22.04 -14.06 2.16
N VAL A 287 23.16 -13.98 1.45
CA VAL A 287 23.84 -15.15 0.87
C VAL A 287 24.32 -16.10 1.97
N ASN A 288 24.94 -15.57 3.03
CA ASN A 288 25.43 -16.37 4.14
C ASN A 288 24.32 -17.13 4.87
N TYR A 289 23.19 -16.45 5.11
CA TYR A 289 22.04 -17.07 5.74
C TYR A 289 21.40 -18.13 4.84
N SER A 290 21.15 -17.79 3.57
CA SER A 290 20.43 -18.67 2.65
C SER A 290 21.22 -19.93 2.31
N LEU A 291 22.55 -19.84 2.30
CA LEU A 291 23.47 -20.97 2.09
C LEU A 291 24.06 -21.48 3.42
N SER A 292 23.34 -21.32 4.53
CA SER A 292 23.70 -21.95 5.80
C SER A 292 23.22 -23.42 5.82
N PRO A 293 23.88 -24.32 6.57
CA PRO A 293 23.47 -25.72 6.65
C PRO A 293 21.99 -25.90 7.01
N LEU A 294 21.49 -25.07 7.94
CA LEU A 294 20.09 -25.11 8.35
C LEU A 294 19.14 -24.76 7.20
N LYS A 295 19.45 -23.74 6.41
CA LYS A 295 18.60 -23.34 5.26
C LYS A 295 18.72 -24.27 4.07
N MET A 296 19.90 -24.83 3.82
CA MET A 296 20.06 -25.85 2.79
C MET A 296 19.31 -27.13 3.16
N GLN A 297 19.33 -27.53 4.42
CA GLN A 297 18.55 -28.67 4.92
C GLN A 297 17.03 -28.44 4.80
N GLU A 298 16.55 -27.22 5.09
CA GLU A 298 15.15 -26.86 4.89
C GLU A 298 14.74 -26.88 3.40
N ALA A 299 15.60 -26.40 2.51
CA ALA A 299 15.30 -26.29 1.08
C ALA A 299 15.39 -27.63 0.34
N LEU A 300 16.40 -28.46 0.65
CA LEU A 300 16.71 -29.69 -0.08
C LEU A 300 16.22 -30.96 0.64
N GLY A 301 15.80 -30.85 1.91
CA GLY A 301 15.31 -31.99 2.69
C GLY A 301 16.31 -33.15 2.76
N ASP A 302 15.83 -34.37 2.55
CA ASP A 302 16.66 -35.59 2.62
C ASP A 302 17.75 -35.66 1.54
N SER A 303 17.67 -34.83 0.50
CA SER A 303 18.69 -34.75 -0.56
C SER A 303 19.88 -33.88 -0.20
N TYR A 304 19.85 -33.15 0.92
CA TYR A 304 20.99 -32.38 1.39
C TYR A 304 22.12 -33.30 1.84
N ASP A 305 23.34 -33.08 1.33
CA ASP A 305 24.57 -33.73 1.80
C ASP A 305 25.22 -32.86 2.91
N PRO A 306 25.17 -33.26 4.19
CA PRO A 306 25.73 -32.49 5.29
C PRO A 306 27.26 -32.42 5.27
N SER A 307 27.92 -33.25 4.46
CA SER A 307 29.38 -33.25 4.30
C SER A 307 29.88 -32.14 3.37
N TRP A 308 28.97 -31.51 2.63
CA TRP A 308 29.29 -30.40 1.73
C TRP A 308 28.61 -29.10 2.16
N GLU A 309 29.39 -28.03 2.19
CA GLU A 309 28.92 -26.67 2.37
C GLU A 309 29.71 -25.69 1.47
N PRO A 310 29.09 -24.62 0.97
CA PRO A 310 29.81 -23.55 0.30
C PRO A 310 30.82 -22.90 1.25
N THR A 311 32.06 -22.73 0.79
CA THR A 311 33.12 -22.09 1.58
C THR A 311 32.84 -20.60 1.79
N VAL A 312 33.56 -19.98 2.73
CA VAL A 312 33.49 -18.53 2.94
C VAL A 312 33.89 -17.78 1.65
N GLU A 313 34.87 -18.30 0.94
CA GLU A 313 35.36 -17.77 -0.34
C GLU A 313 34.31 -17.90 -1.45
N ASP A 314 33.57 -19.01 -1.51
CA ASP A 314 32.48 -19.19 -2.47
C ASP A 314 31.37 -18.16 -2.24
N LYS A 315 30.95 -17.99 -0.99
CA LYS A 315 29.90 -17.03 -0.59
C LYS A 315 30.33 -15.58 -0.84
N ALA A 316 31.60 -15.25 -0.57
CA ALA A 316 32.18 -13.95 -0.88
C ALA A 316 32.25 -13.70 -2.38
N SER A 317 32.61 -14.71 -3.17
CA SER A 317 32.65 -14.64 -4.63
C SER A 317 31.24 -14.43 -5.21
N LEU A 318 30.23 -15.13 -4.68
CA LEU A 318 28.83 -14.96 -5.09
C LEU A 318 28.29 -13.56 -4.72
N THR A 319 28.65 -13.05 -3.54
CA THR A 319 28.34 -11.68 -3.12
C THR A 319 28.93 -10.67 -4.10
N LYS A 320 30.20 -10.84 -4.47
CA LYS A 320 30.90 -9.98 -5.43
C LYS A 320 30.28 -10.06 -6.84
N LEU A 321 29.94 -11.25 -7.31
CA LEU A 321 29.25 -11.47 -8.59
C LEU A 321 27.88 -10.80 -8.64
N SER A 322 27.17 -10.75 -7.50
CA SER A 322 25.89 -10.07 -7.39
C SER A 322 26.01 -8.55 -7.57
N GLY A 323 27.21 -7.99 -7.39
CA GLY A 323 27.46 -6.56 -7.47
C GLY A 323 26.55 -5.80 -6.51
N LYS A 324 25.64 -4.97 -7.05
CA LYS A 324 24.65 -4.20 -6.27
C LYS A 324 23.23 -4.73 -6.38
N LEU A 325 23.04 -5.90 -7.00
CA LEU A 325 21.72 -6.42 -7.34
C LEU A 325 21.30 -7.53 -6.40
N PHE A 326 20.46 -7.19 -5.44
CA PHE A 326 19.82 -8.18 -4.57
C PHE A 326 18.99 -9.20 -5.37
N ILE A 327 18.38 -8.78 -6.50
CA ILE A 327 17.66 -9.69 -7.39
C ILE A 327 18.57 -10.79 -7.92
N PHE A 328 19.80 -10.46 -8.30
CA PHE A 328 20.77 -11.46 -8.77
C PHE A 328 21.11 -12.44 -7.65
N ALA A 329 21.44 -11.93 -6.45
CA ALA A 329 21.76 -12.78 -5.31
C ALA A 329 20.62 -13.76 -5.00
N SER A 330 19.37 -13.27 -4.98
CA SER A 330 18.20 -14.09 -4.71
C SER A 330 17.93 -15.15 -5.79
N THR A 331 18.12 -14.80 -7.07
CA THR A 331 17.96 -15.74 -8.18
C THR A 331 19.10 -16.77 -8.18
N ALA A 332 20.33 -16.37 -7.84
CA ALA A 332 21.46 -17.28 -7.76
C ALA A 332 21.28 -18.30 -6.62
N VAL A 333 20.82 -17.87 -5.44
CA VAL A 333 20.47 -18.77 -4.34
C VAL A 333 19.36 -19.74 -4.75
N LYS A 334 18.29 -19.26 -5.38
CA LYS A 334 17.22 -20.13 -5.89
C LYS A 334 17.72 -21.12 -6.94
N PHE A 335 18.64 -20.70 -7.80
CA PHE A 335 19.26 -21.56 -8.78
C PHE A 335 20.09 -22.65 -8.10
N ILE A 336 20.89 -22.32 -7.09
CA ILE A 336 21.71 -23.30 -6.33
C ILE A 336 20.84 -24.27 -5.52
N LEU A 337 19.72 -23.81 -4.99
CA LEU A 337 18.82 -24.60 -4.15
C LEU A 337 17.61 -25.13 -4.94
N ASP A 338 17.80 -25.38 -6.23
CA ASP A 338 16.75 -25.90 -7.11
C ASP A 338 16.39 -27.34 -6.72
N ASP A 339 15.17 -27.53 -6.25
CA ASP A 339 14.62 -28.82 -5.79
C ASP A 339 14.38 -29.81 -6.93
N GLN A 340 14.42 -29.35 -8.19
CA GLN A 340 14.32 -30.21 -9.37
C GLN A 340 15.68 -30.72 -9.82
N HIS A 341 16.73 -29.92 -9.65
CA HIS A 341 18.08 -30.26 -10.10
C HIS A 341 18.88 -30.99 -9.03
N LEU A 342 18.71 -30.62 -7.75
CA LEU A 342 19.32 -31.26 -6.57
C LEU A 342 20.86 -31.42 -6.65
N ASP A 343 21.53 -30.49 -7.35
CA ASP A 343 23.01 -30.43 -7.43
C ASP A 343 23.50 -29.03 -7.05
N PRO A 344 23.39 -28.64 -5.76
CA PRO A 344 23.80 -27.31 -5.32
C PRO A 344 25.30 -27.06 -5.52
N LYS A 345 26.12 -28.12 -5.45
CA LYS A 345 27.57 -28.03 -5.64
C LYS A 345 27.93 -27.73 -7.10
N GLY A 346 27.37 -28.48 -8.04
CA GLY A 346 27.58 -28.25 -9.47
C GLY A 346 26.99 -26.92 -9.92
N GLN A 347 25.81 -26.55 -9.41
CA GLN A 347 25.18 -25.26 -9.71
C GLN A 347 26.01 -24.08 -9.19
N LEU A 348 26.50 -24.13 -7.95
CA LEU A 348 27.41 -23.11 -7.44
C LEU A 348 28.69 -23.02 -8.28
N ALA A 349 29.31 -24.16 -8.60
CA ALA A 349 30.51 -24.18 -9.44
C ALA A 349 30.25 -23.55 -10.82
N SER A 350 29.12 -23.85 -11.45
CA SER A 350 28.73 -23.28 -12.75
C SER A 350 28.49 -21.77 -12.69
N LEU A 351 28.00 -21.24 -11.57
CA LEU A 351 27.82 -19.80 -11.36
C LEU A 351 29.14 -19.05 -11.17
N LEU A 352 30.08 -19.68 -10.46
CA LEU A 352 31.40 -19.11 -10.22
C LEU A 352 32.30 -19.23 -11.46
N ASP A 353 32.02 -20.18 -12.35
CA ASP A 353 32.70 -20.36 -13.62
C ASP A 353 32.09 -19.44 -14.72
N LEU A 354 32.69 -18.26 -14.87
CA LEU A 354 32.29 -17.21 -15.82
C LEU A 354 32.38 -17.61 -17.31
N GLN A 355 32.82 -18.83 -17.64
CA GLN A 355 32.97 -19.31 -19.02
C GLN A 355 31.89 -20.32 -19.46
N SER A 356 30.94 -20.68 -18.60
CA SER A 356 29.94 -21.71 -18.95
C SER A 356 28.79 -21.15 -19.82
N ASP A 357 28.56 -21.78 -20.97
CA ASP A 357 27.50 -21.45 -21.96
C ASP A 357 26.08 -21.94 -21.54
N GLY A 358 25.88 -22.21 -20.24
CA GLY A 358 24.66 -22.80 -19.68
C GLY A 358 23.58 -21.77 -19.28
N PRO A 359 22.36 -22.23 -18.95
CA PRO A 359 21.30 -21.37 -18.44
C PRO A 359 21.65 -20.84 -17.04
N SER A 360 22.25 -19.64 -16.98
CA SER A 360 22.63 -18.97 -15.74
C SER A 360 21.59 -17.92 -15.30
N PRO A 361 21.55 -17.48 -14.03
CA PRO A 361 20.77 -16.33 -13.56
C PRO A 361 20.99 -15.05 -14.38
N LEU A 362 22.16 -14.90 -15.01
CA LEU A 362 22.46 -13.82 -15.95
C LEU A 362 21.51 -13.84 -17.17
N SER A 363 21.08 -15.01 -17.63
CA SER A 363 20.14 -15.14 -18.75
C SER A 363 18.73 -14.61 -18.40
N GLN A 364 18.24 -14.89 -17.19
CA GLN A 364 16.96 -14.38 -16.70
C GLN A 364 17.01 -12.85 -16.50
N LEU A 365 18.14 -12.34 -15.98
CA LEU A 365 18.37 -10.91 -15.83
C LEU A 365 18.52 -10.22 -17.20
N GLY A 366 19.10 -10.92 -18.18
CA GLY A 366 19.21 -10.49 -19.57
C GLY A 366 17.85 -10.19 -20.21
N GLY A 367 16.80 -10.97 -19.88
CA GLY A 367 15.43 -10.70 -20.30
C GLY A 367 14.88 -9.36 -19.80
N LEU A 368 15.14 -9.02 -18.53
CA LEU A 368 14.74 -7.75 -17.92
C LEU A 368 15.47 -6.57 -18.55
N TYR A 369 16.79 -6.66 -18.74
CA TYR A 369 17.56 -5.61 -19.41
C TYR A 369 17.15 -5.44 -20.87
N LEU A 370 16.93 -6.54 -21.58
CA LEU A 370 16.47 -6.51 -22.96
C LEU A 370 15.13 -5.79 -23.08
N HIS A 371 14.23 -5.96 -22.11
CA HIS A 371 12.96 -5.23 -22.07
C HIS A 371 13.16 -3.73 -21.96
N VAL A 372 13.98 -3.26 -21.00
CA VAL A 372 14.29 -1.82 -20.86
C VAL A 372 14.94 -1.25 -22.12
N LEU A 373 15.85 -2.00 -22.75
CA LEU A 373 16.49 -1.59 -24.00
C LEU A 373 15.50 -1.52 -25.17
N LYS A 374 14.55 -2.46 -25.25
CA LYS A 374 13.46 -2.42 -26.24
C LYS A 374 12.56 -1.21 -26.02
N SER A 375 12.26 -0.85 -24.78
CA SER A 375 11.46 0.34 -24.45
C SER A 375 12.20 1.65 -24.74
N ALA A 376 13.53 1.69 -24.56
CA ALA A 376 14.34 2.87 -24.84
C ALA A 376 14.55 3.13 -26.34
N LYS A 377 14.40 2.08 -27.17
CA LYS A 377 14.58 2.12 -28.63
C LYS A 377 13.48 2.99 -29.29
N PRO A 378 13.85 4.02 -30.06
CA PRO A 378 12.86 4.84 -30.76
C PRO A 378 12.21 4.07 -31.92
N ALA A 379 10.95 4.41 -32.21
CA ALA A 379 10.20 3.82 -33.34
C ALA A 379 10.82 4.23 -34.69
N GLU A 380 11.24 5.49 -34.81
CA GLU A 380 11.91 6.04 -35.98
C GLU A 380 13.44 6.06 -35.80
N ASN A 381 14.18 5.87 -36.89
CA ASN A 381 15.65 5.89 -36.90
C ASN A 381 16.31 4.95 -35.86
N ALA A 382 15.72 3.77 -35.67
CA ALA A 382 16.22 2.74 -34.76
C ALA A 382 17.68 2.36 -35.02
N ALA A 383 18.11 2.28 -36.28
CA ALA A 383 19.47 1.92 -36.65
C ALA A 383 20.49 2.99 -36.21
N GLY A 384 20.18 4.27 -36.46
CA GLY A 384 21.03 5.39 -36.04
C GLY A 384 21.07 5.56 -34.52
N TRP A 385 19.96 5.29 -33.82
CA TRP A 385 19.98 5.22 -32.36
C TRP A 385 20.83 4.06 -31.86
N LEU A 386 20.69 2.85 -32.42
CA LEU A 386 21.44 1.68 -31.99
C LEU A 386 22.95 1.85 -32.19
N SER A 387 23.37 2.45 -33.31
CA SER A 387 24.78 2.78 -33.55
C SER A 387 25.35 3.68 -32.44
N ARG A 388 24.66 4.79 -32.15
CA ARG A 388 25.04 5.73 -31.10
C ARG A 388 24.99 5.10 -29.71
N PHE A 389 23.96 4.28 -29.45
CA PHE A 389 23.84 3.53 -28.20
C PHE A 389 25.06 2.63 -27.99
N LYS A 390 25.43 1.82 -29.00
CA LYS A 390 26.59 0.92 -28.91
C LYS A 390 27.88 1.69 -28.68
N GLU A 391 28.07 2.81 -29.35
CA GLU A 391 29.26 3.66 -29.19
C GLU A 391 29.31 4.29 -27.79
N ILE A 392 28.24 4.94 -27.34
CA ILE A 392 28.20 5.66 -26.07
C ILE A 392 28.19 4.69 -24.89
N VAL A 393 27.23 3.75 -24.86
CA VAL A 393 27.12 2.79 -23.76
C VAL A 393 28.30 1.83 -23.77
N GLY A 394 28.72 1.32 -24.93
CA GLY A 394 29.92 0.49 -25.04
C GLY A 394 31.16 1.18 -24.47
N SER A 395 31.33 2.47 -24.75
CA SER A 395 32.43 3.25 -24.15
C SER A 395 32.31 3.37 -22.63
N ILE A 396 31.12 3.65 -22.10
CA ILE A 396 30.88 3.68 -20.64
C ILE A 396 31.23 2.33 -19.99
N LEU A 397 30.96 1.22 -20.66
CA LEU A 397 31.24 -0.13 -20.16
C LEU A 397 32.74 -0.48 -20.15
N VAL A 398 33.48 -0.03 -21.16
CA VAL A 398 34.92 -0.31 -21.29
C VAL A 398 35.77 0.63 -20.42
N LEU A 399 35.26 1.82 -20.10
CA LEU A 399 35.97 2.80 -19.28
C LEU A 399 36.18 2.30 -17.85
N GLN A 400 37.45 2.25 -17.43
CA GLN A 400 37.81 1.91 -16.05
C GLN A 400 37.37 2.99 -15.06
N THR A 401 37.54 4.26 -15.43
CA THR A 401 37.11 5.41 -14.63
C THR A 401 35.94 6.09 -15.33
N PRO A 402 34.78 6.26 -14.65
CA PRO A 402 33.63 6.97 -15.17
C PRO A 402 34.01 8.40 -15.60
N LEU A 403 33.65 8.79 -16.82
CA LEU A 403 33.92 10.12 -17.35
C LEU A 403 32.69 11.03 -17.22
N ALA A 404 32.95 12.31 -16.96
CA ALA A 404 31.90 13.33 -17.03
C ALA A 404 31.42 13.47 -18.49
N THR A 405 30.13 13.80 -18.64
CA THR A 405 29.46 13.93 -19.95
C THR A 405 30.21 14.82 -20.96
N PRO A 406 30.79 15.99 -20.59
CA PRO A 406 31.56 16.80 -21.53
C PRO A 406 32.83 16.11 -22.05
N ILE A 407 33.51 15.34 -21.19
CA ILE A 407 34.72 14.60 -21.57
C ILE A 407 34.36 13.42 -22.48
N LEU A 408 33.27 12.71 -22.16
CA LEU A 408 32.78 11.63 -23.00
C LEU A 408 32.36 12.15 -24.39
N ALA A 409 31.79 13.36 -24.47
CA ALA A 409 31.45 14.01 -25.74
C ALA A 409 32.69 14.24 -26.61
N ILE A 410 33.76 14.78 -26.01
CA ILE A 410 35.04 14.99 -26.69
C ILE A 410 35.64 13.65 -27.14
N LEU A 411 35.66 12.64 -26.27
CA LEU A 411 36.24 11.32 -26.56
C LEU A 411 35.56 10.65 -27.76
N LEU A 412 34.23 10.72 -27.83
CA LEU A 412 33.43 10.08 -28.87
C LEU A 412 33.24 10.96 -30.11
N ASN A 413 33.80 12.17 -30.12
CA ASN A 413 33.56 13.17 -31.16
C ASN A 413 32.05 13.41 -31.39
N GLN A 414 31.28 13.47 -30.30
CA GLN A 414 29.84 13.71 -30.27
C GLN A 414 29.53 15.02 -29.53
N THR A 415 28.30 15.53 -29.68
CA THR A 415 27.84 16.64 -28.85
C THR A 415 27.30 16.14 -27.51
N GLU A 416 27.43 16.93 -26.45
CA GLU A 416 26.82 16.61 -25.15
C GLU A 416 25.31 16.35 -25.25
N SER A 417 24.64 17.09 -26.14
CA SER A 417 23.20 16.93 -26.40
C SER A 417 22.88 15.52 -26.91
N ILE A 418 23.70 14.97 -27.82
CA ILE A 418 23.54 13.60 -28.33
C ILE A 418 23.77 12.57 -27.23
N ILE A 419 24.77 12.77 -26.37
CA ILE A 419 25.02 11.86 -25.24
C ILE A 419 23.84 11.87 -24.27
N LYS A 420 23.42 13.07 -23.83
CA LYS A 420 22.29 13.23 -22.92
C LYS A 420 21.01 12.64 -23.51
N ALA A 421 20.73 12.87 -24.80
CA ALA A 421 19.56 12.31 -25.48
C ALA A 421 19.60 10.78 -25.58
N THR A 422 20.76 10.19 -25.87
CA THR A 422 20.92 8.74 -25.96
C THR A 422 20.73 8.07 -24.59
N LEU A 423 21.24 8.70 -23.54
CA LEU A 423 21.18 8.16 -22.18
C LEU A 423 19.88 8.49 -21.43
N ALA A 424 19.10 9.48 -21.87
CA ALA A 424 17.92 9.97 -21.16
C ALA A 424 16.88 8.89 -20.82
N ASN A 425 16.71 7.90 -21.70
CA ASN A 425 15.78 6.77 -21.52
C ASN A 425 16.39 5.56 -20.79
N LEU A 426 17.66 5.66 -20.40
CA LEU A 426 18.41 4.58 -19.77
C LEU A 426 18.66 4.84 -18.28
N HIS A 427 18.09 5.89 -17.69
CA HIS A 427 18.32 6.23 -16.28
C HIS A 427 17.86 5.15 -15.29
N SER A 428 17.00 4.23 -15.72
CA SER A 428 16.62 3.03 -14.94
C SER A 428 17.78 2.02 -14.81
N ILE A 429 18.79 2.10 -15.68
CA ILE A 429 19.97 1.20 -15.71
C ILE A 429 21.26 2.00 -15.43
N LEU A 430 21.39 3.18 -16.02
CA LEU A 430 22.55 4.07 -15.98
C LEU A 430 22.15 5.38 -15.30
N ALA A 431 22.22 5.41 -13.97
CA ALA A 431 21.92 6.62 -13.21
C ALA A 431 23.04 7.66 -13.38
N PRO A 432 22.69 8.94 -13.63
CA PRO A 432 23.66 10.01 -13.59
C PRO A 432 24.11 10.26 -12.14
N LEU A 433 25.41 10.40 -11.92
CA LEU A 433 26.00 10.76 -10.63
C LEU A 433 26.63 12.16 -10.71
N GLY A 434 26.40 12.98 -9.68
CA GLY A 434 26.93 14.34 -9.54
C GLY A 434 25.89 15.45 -9.73
N GLU A 435 26.20 16.64 -9.19
CA GLU A 435 25.37 17.84 -9.31
C GLU A 435 25.80 18.73 -10.51
N GLY A 436 24.83 19.33 -11.21
CA GLY A 436 25.07 20.28 -12.31
C GLY A 436 25.08 19.68 -13.72
N SER A 437 25.77 20.34 -14.67
CA SER A 437 25.81 19.94 -16.09
C SER A 437 26.76 18.78 -16.41
N ALA A 438 27.55 18.34 -15.42
CA ALA A 438 28.62 17.37 -15.55
C ALA A 438 28.26 16.00 -14.94
N PHE A 439 27.18 15.40 -15.43
CA PHE A 439 26.81 14.04 -15.00
C PHE A 439 27.89 13.04 -15.37
N THR A 440 28.17 12.14 -14.43
CA THR A 440 29.04 10.99 -14.62
C THR A 440 28.16 9.74 -14.64
N TYR A 441 28.25 8.95 -15.72
CA TYR A 441 27.51 7.69 -15.82
C TYR A 441 28.41 6.55 -15.37
N LYS A 442 28.04 5.89 -14.27
CA LYS A 442 28.73 4.67 -13.82
C LYS A 442 28.09 3.44 -14.44
N LYS A 443 28.91 2.42 -14.70
CA LYS A 443 28.39 1.06 -14.88
C LYS A 443 27.54 0.72 -13.66
N GLY A 444 26.27 0.36 -13.88
CA GLY A 444 25.59 -0.51 -12.92
C GLY A 444 26.41 -1.79 -12.88
N SER A 445 26.72 -2.31 -11.69
CA SER A 445 27.72 -3.39 -11.48
C SER A 445 27.47 -4.70 -12.25
N THR A 446 26.42 -4.75 -13.07
CA THR A 446 25.92 -5.91 -13.80
C THR A 446 25.93 -5.78 -15.32
N ILE A 447 26.30 -4.63 -15.89
CA ILE A 447 26.39 -4.49 -17.36
C ILE A 447 27.75 -5.00 -17.89
N CYS A 448 28.67 -5.38 -16.99
CA CYS A 448 29.97 -5.95 -17.33
C CYS A 448 30.20 -7.29 -16.63
N THR A 449 29.40 -8.29 -17.00
CA THR A 449 29.80 -9.70 -16.98
C THR A 449 29.16 -10.36 -18.18
#